data_AF-A0A8H6RUM5-F1
#
_entry.id   AF-A0A8H6RUM5-F1
#
_cell.length_a   1.000
_cell.length_b   1.000
_cell.length_c   1.000
_cell.angle_alpha   90.00
_cell.angle_beta   90.00
_cell.angle_gamma   90.00
#
_symmetry.space_group_name_H-M   'P 1'
#
loop_
_entity.id
_entity.type
_entity.pdbx_description
1 polymer ?
#
loop_
_entity_poly.entity_id
_entity_poly.type
_entity_poly.pdbx_seq_one_letter_code
_entity_poly.pdbx_strand_id
1 'polypeptide(L)'
;MAENNSTGKSGPSDGAVEPATTDNQPESQSPFLDLAAELRNRVYSHAARIAQEERPKLSRGEGERYDLAAFLTPTIGRASKQLRSEFLPVFFAEGSFNVLAFTNLRDRYNERTGSTVPRTKQAEKDSGVVGIKRCVKKFLSKSGEAAIFRDVVIEVFDGQYKGGVRRGNAFYRDIAMLFSVELAVKEGQGSVIVVPRQLQLGNQYTRSFEQTDVDAVVAGIRSAAEEALARIEFKGFTFRDLEQIVKTLRFRKPKPQEE
;
A
#
# COMPACT_ATOMS: atom_id res chain seq x y z
N MET A 1 -25.32 47.75 -24.53
CA MET A 1 -25.22 49.20 -24.27
C MET A 1 -25.10 49.41 -22.78
N ALA A 2 -23.88 49.67 -22.31
CA ALA A 2 -23.55 50.29 -21.02
C ALA A 2 -22.05 50.59 -21.07
N GLU A 3 -21.68 51.73 -20.50
CA GLU A 3 -20.59 52.59 -20.92
C GLU A 3 -19.22 52.28 -20.33
N ASN A 4 -18.22 52.80 -21.04
CA ASN A 4 -16.84 52.98 -20.63
C ASN A 4 -16.72 53.67 -19.26
N ASN A 5 -15.67 53.34 -18.50
CA ASN A 5 -14.93 54.38 -17.80
C ASN A 5 -13.43 54.09 -17.75
N SER A 6 -12.73 54.92 -18.51
CA SER A 6 -11.29 55.14 -18.54
C SER A 6 -10.96 56.17 -17.46
N THR A 7 -9.94 55.90 -16.63
CA THR A 7 -9.12 56.97 -16.06
C THR A 7 -7.68 56.47 -15.92
N GLY A 8 -6.80 57.10 -16.70
CA GLY A 8 -5.36 56.93 -16.58
C GLY A 8 -4.81 57.65 -15.34
N LYS A 9 -3.68 57.15 -14.85
CA LYS A 9 -2.72 57.91 -14.04
C LYS A 9 -1.30 57.52 -14.47
N SER A 10 -0.62 58.50 -15.06
CA SER A 10 0.82 58.53 -15.31
C SER A 10 1.61 58.78 -14.02
N GLY A 11 2.83 58.22 -13.95
CA GLY A 11 3.78 58.23 -12.81
C GLY A 11 4.38 59.60 -12.45
N PRO A 12 5.65 59.73 -11.99
CA PRO A 12 6.72 58.74 -11.81
C PRO A 12 7.39 58.76 -10.41
N SER A 13 8.25 57.79 -10.10
CA SER A 13 9.48 58.05 -9.33
C SER A 13 10.42 56.85 -9.40
N ASP A 14 11.51 57.02 -10.14
CA ASP A 14 12.74 56.25 -10.02
C ASP A 14 13.26 56.32 -8.58
N GLY A 15 13.23 55.17 -7.91
CA GLY A 15 14.01 54.90 -6.72
C GLY A 15 14.83 53.65 -6.99
N ALA A 16 16.05 53.83 -7.51
CA ALA A 16 17.03 52.77 -7.65
C ALA A 16 17.38 52.25 -6.24
N VAL A 17 16.75 51.15 -5.84
CA VAL A 17 17.22 50.33 -4.74
C VAL A 17 18.09 49.26 -5.38
N GLU A 18 19.40 49.39 -5.17
CA GLU A 18 20.36 48.33 -5.47
C GLU A 18 19.85 47.01 -4.87
N PRO A 19 19.71 45.92 -5.65
CA PRO A 19 19.52 44.62 -5.04
C PRO A 19 20.81 44.31 -4.30
N ALA A 20 20.72 44.35 -2.96
CA ALA A 20 21.73 43.85 -2.06
C ALA A 20 22.28 42.53 -2.63
N THR A 21 23.59 42.52 -2.86
CA THR A 21 24.40 41.35 -3.17
C THR A 21 23.83 40.14 -2.46
N THR A 22 23.28 39.24 -3.27
CA THR A 22 22.80 37.94 -2.84
C THR A 22 24.03 37.21 -2.34
N ASP A 23 24.16 37.19 -1.02
CA ASP A 23 25.20 36.48 -0.31
C ASP A 23 25.02 35.00 -0.69
N ASN A 24 25.81 34.56 -1.66
CA ASN A 24 25.96 33.16 -2.04
C ASN A 24 26.67 32.45 -0.88
N GLN A 25 26.04 32.38 0.29
CA GLN A 25 26.47 31.41 1.28
C GLN A 25 26.23 30.03 0.65
N PRO A 26 27.27 29.18 0.51
CA PRO A 26 27.06 27.82 0.08
C PRO A 26 26.06 27.22 1.05
N GLU A 27 24.91 26.76 0.54
CA GLU A 27 23.90 26.06 1.33
C GLU A 27 24.65 25.03 2.18
N SER A 28 24.72 25.26 3.49
CA SER A 28 25.49 24.39 4.38
C SER A 28 24.86 23.02 4.28
N GLN A 29 25.55 22.09 3.64
CA GLN A 29 25.11 20.70 3.60
C GLN A 29 24.94 20.24 5.05
N SER A 30 23.82 19.57 5.32
CA SER A 30 23.52 19.11 6.68
C SER A 30 24.70 18.26 7.18
N PRO A 31 25.23 18.50 8.40
CA PRO A 31 26.33 17.70 8.96
C PRO A 31 26.03 16.19 9.01
N PHE A 32 24.75 15.82 8.95
CA PHE A 32 24.32 14.43 8.85
C PHE A 32 24.69 13.78 7.51
N LEU A 33 24.64 14.54 6.40
CA LEU A 33 24.98 14.03 5.06
C LEU A 33 26.49 13.83 4.89
N ASP A 34 27.32 14.49 5.72
CA ASP A 34 28.77 14.31 5.75
C ASP A 34 29.19 12.98 6.41
N LEU A 35 28.29 12.33 7.14
CA LEU A 35 28.56 11.02 7.75
C LEU A 35 28.76 9.95 6.67
N ALA A 36 29.58 8.94 6.95
CA ALA A 36 29.71 7.77 6.08
C ALA A 36 28.34 7.08 5.87
N ALA A 37 28.11 6.55 4.65
CA ALA A 37 26.83 5.93 4.28
C ALA A 37 26.39 4.82 5.24
N GLU A 38 27.33 4.04 5.78
CA GLU A 38 27.06 3.00 6.78
C GLU A 38 26.45 3.57 8.07
N LEU A 39 26.97 4.71 8.56
CA LEU A 39 26.44 5.38 9.75
C LEU A 39 25.07 5.98 9.45
N ARG A 40 24.88 6.59 8.27
CA ARG A 40 23.57 7.11 7.84
C ARG A 40 22.53 5.98 7.79
N ASN A 41 22.89 4.82 7.23
CA ASN A 41 22.00 3.66 7.18
C ASN A 41 21.59 3.19 8.57
N ARG A 42 22.49 3.14 9.56
CA ARG A 42 22.12 2.80 10.94
C ARG A 42 21.12 3.79 11.54
N VAL A 43 21.29 5.09 11.27
CA VAL A 43 20.34 6.11 11.68
C VAL A 43 18.99 5.94 10.95
N TYR A 44 19.01 5.63 9.66
CA TYR A 44 17.81 5.35 8.89
C TYR A 44 17.05 4.12 9.40
N SER A 45 17.73 3.01 9.72
CA SER A 45 17.10 1.82 10.30
C SER A 45 16.42 2.15 11.63
N HIS A 46 17.09 2.91 12.50
CA HIS A 46 16.50 3.36 13.76
C HIS A 46 15.29 4.27 13.54
N ALA A 47 15.40 5.25 12.64
CA ALA A 47 14.31 6.15 12.29
C ALA A 47 13.13 5.43 11.61
N ALA A 48 13.40 4.37 10.84
CA ALA A 48 12.37 3.54 10.23
C ALA A 48 11.54 2.83 11.29
N ARG A 49 12.19 2.24 12.29
CA ARG A 49 11.51 1.62 13.44
C ARG A 49 10.60 2.62 14.19
N ILE A 50 11.12 3.81 14.51
CA ILE A 50 10.31 4.87 15.14
C ILE A 50 9.10 5.23 14.27
N ALA A 51 9.30 5.39 12.96
CA ALA A 51 8.22 5.73 12.03
C ALA A 51 7.14 4.63 11.90
N GLN A 52 7.48 3.37 12.18
CA GLN A 52 6.55 2.25 12.26
C GLN A 52 5.73 2.31 13.56
N GLU A 53 6.39 2.63 14.69
CA GLU A 53 5.78 2.72 16.02
C GLU A 53 4.83 3.93 16.20
N GLU A 54 5.16 5.09 15.60
CA GLU A 54 4.42 6.36 15.80
C GLU A 54 3.06 6.44 15.09
N ARG A 55 2.73 5.51 14.18
CA ARG A 55 1.50 5.63 13.37
C ARG A 55 0.26 5.06 14.07
N PRO A 56 -0.93 5.69 13.85
CA PRO A 56 -2.17 5.20 14.42
C PRO A 56 -2.44 3.74 14.05
N LYS A 57 -2.55 2.90 15.08
CA LYS A 57 -2.80 1.47 15.03
C LYS A 57 -4.23 1.23 14.49
N LEU A 58 -4.37 0.96 13.19
CA LEU A 58 -5.68 0.72 12.56
C LEU A 58 -6.16 -0.74 12.67
N SER A 59 -5.32 -1.65 13.16
CA SER A 59 -5.67 -3.07 13.34
C SER A 59 -5.53 -3.46 14.82
N ARG A 60 -6.57 -4.09 15.38
CA ARG A 60 -6.58 -4.71 16.73
C ARG A 60 -5.83 -6.05 16.81
N GLY A 61 -5.15 -6.45 15.73
CA GLY A 61 -4.44 -7.73 15.63
C GLY A 61 -2.97 -7.65 16.07
N GLU A 62 -2.43 -8.79 16.49
CA GLU A 62 -1.04 -8.99 16.88
C GLU A 62 -0.05 -8.50 15.81
N GLY A 63 0.79 -7.55 16.18
CA GLY A 63 1.89 -7.01 15.36
C GLY A 63 1.67 -5.56 14.96
N GLU A 64 2.59 -4.69 15.36
CA GLU A 64 2.63 -3.27 15.00
C GLU A 64 3.11 -3.14 13.53
N ARG A 65 2.19 -3.29 12.57
CA ARG A 65 2.47 -3.17 11.13
C ARG A 65 1.92 -1.88 10.54
N TYR A 66 2.67 -1.30 9.61
CA TYR A 66 2.31 -0.06 8.93
C TYR A 66 1.30 -0.31 7.80
N ASP A 67 0.14 0.35 7.88
CA ASP A 67 -0.90 0.24 6.85
C ASP A 67 -0.57 1.05 5.59
N LEU A 68 -0.33 0.36 4.46
CA LEU A 68 -0.04 0.99 3.18
C LEU A 68 -1.22 1.80 2.62
N ALA A 69 -2.46 1.52 3.02
CA ALA A 69 -3.61 2.33 2.63
C ALA A 69 -3.55 3.76 3.19
N ALA A 70 -2.85 3.93 4.32
CA ALA A 70 -2.60 5.19 5.00
C ALA A 70 -1.14 5.67 4.87
N PHE A 71 -0.39 5.18 3.86
CA PHE A 71 0.98 5.59 3.64
C PHE A 71 1.14 7.11 3.51
N LEU A 72 2.00 7.68 4.34
CA LEU A 72 2.58 9.00 4.14
C LEU A 72 4.07 8.87 4.41
N THR A 73 4.88 9.58 3.63
CA THR A 73 6.34 9.63 3.82
C THR A 73 6.68 10.01 5.26
N PRO A 74 7.50 9.21 5.97
CA PRO A 74 7.97 9.55 7.31
C PRO A 74 8.69 10.89 7.35
N THR A 75 8.74 11.53 8.53
CA THR A 75 9.25 12.90 8.72
C THR A 75 10.66 13.09 8.17
N ILE A 76 11.58 12.15 8.41
CA ILE A 76 12.94 12.20 7.87
C ILE A 76 12.97 12.23 6.33
N GLY A 77 12.12 11.43 5.67
CA GLY A 77 11.98 11.45 4.21
C GLY A 77 11.23 12.69 3.67
N ARG A 78 10.69 13.55 4.53
CA ARG A 78 10.09 14.83 4.12
C ARG A 78 11.09 15.98 4.16
N ALA A 79 12.20 15.85 4.89
CA ALA A 79 13.19 16.91 5.08
C ALA A 79 13.94 17.30 3.79
N SER A 80 14.39 16.33 2.99
CA SER A 80 15.03 16.62 1.69
C SER A 80 14.83 15.50 0.67
N LYS A 81 15.09 15.79 -0.62
CA LYS A 81 15.02 14.77 -1.69
C LYS A 81 16.08 13.69 -1.50
N GLN A 82 17.29 14.05 -1.09
CA GLN A 82 18.39 13.12 -0.84
C GLN A 82 18.08 12.19 0.34
N LEU A 83 17.64 12.76 1.47
CA LEU A 83 17.23 11.96 2.64
C LEU A 83 16.09 11.01 2.26
N ARG A 84 15.12 11.46 1.46
CA ARG A 84 14.05 10.61 0.95
C ARG A 84 14.56 9.43 0.13
N SER A 85 15.49 9.66 -0.79
CA SER A 85 16.01 8.60 -1.66
C SER A 85 16.89 7.60 -0.92
N GLU A 86 17.59 8.02 0.14
CA GLU A 86 18.40 7.12 0.96
C GLU A 86 17.56 6.38 2.02
N PHE A 87 16.62 7.07 2.67
CA PHE A 87 15.83 6.53 3.78
C PHE A 87 14.73 5.57 3.34
N LEU A 88 13.98 5.88 2.27
CA LEU A 88 12.81 5.07 1.91
C LEU A 88 13.12 3.62 1.56
N PRO A 89 14.21 3.29 0.83
CA PRO A 89 14.62 1.91 0.63
C PRO A 89 14.80 1.15 1.95
N VAL A 90 15.44 1.77 2.95
CA VAL A 90 15.61 1.19 4.29
C VAL A 90 14.25 0.99 4.96
N PHE A 91 13.39 2.02 4.93
CA PHE A 91 12.06 1.98 5.52
C PHE A 91 11.17 0.85 4.96
N PHE A 92 11.20 0.63 3.64
CA PHE A 92 10.42 -0.43 3.02
C PHE A 92 11.02 -1.82 3.24
N ALA A 93 12.35 -1.94 3.20
CA ALA A 93 13.03 -3.22 3.35
C ALA A 93 12.97 -3.77 4.78
N GLU A 94 13.05 -2.89 5.78
CA GLU A 94 13.08 -3.28 7.20
C GLU A 94 11.70 -3.18 7.88
N GLY A 95 10.74 -2.48 7.27
CA GLY A 95 9.41 -2.29 7.83
C GLY A 95 8.48 -3.50 7.61
N SER A 96 7.50 -3.63 8.51
CA SER A 96 6.41 -4.59 8.40
C SER A 96 5.14 -3.90 7.92
N PHE A 97 4.50 -4.39 6.86
CA PHE A 97 3.42 -3.67 6.19
C PHE A 97 2.12 -4.46 6.12
N ASN A 98 0.99 -3.77 6.32
CA ASN A 98 -0.33 -4.30 6.01
C ASN A 98 -0.79 -3.81 4.65
N VAL A 99 -1.24 -4.74 3.82
CA VAL A 99 -1.83 -4.51 2.50
C VAL A 99 -3.29 -4.94 2.54
N LEU A 100 -4.19 -3.98 2.41
CA LEU A 100 -5.61 -4.29 2.23
C LEU A 100 -5.82 -4.81 0.80
N ALA A 101 -6.50 -5.94 0.66
CA ALA A 101 -6.87 -6.51 -0.62
C ALA A 101 -8.33 -6.94 -0.62
N PHE A 102 -8.93 -7.05 -1.81
CA PHE A 102 -10.36 -7.33 -1.96
C PHE A 102 -10.61 -8.54 -2.84
N THR A 103 -11.58 -9.36 -2.48
CA THR A 103 -12.00 -10.55 -3.24
C THR A 103 -13.52 -10.59 -3.44
N ASN A 104 -13.96 -11.30 -4.48
CA ASN A 104 -15.35 -11.63 -4.75
C ASN A 104 -15.65 -13.10 -4.42
N LEU A 105 -14.99 -13.65 -3.40
CA LEU A 105 -15.22 -15.01 -2.94
C LEU A 105 -16.71 -15.28 -2.63
N ARG A 106 -17.43 -14.27 -2.11
CA ARG A 106 -18.88 -14.37 -1.86
C ARG A 106 -19.70 -14.60 -3.12
N ASP A 107 -19.32 -14.00 -4.23
CA ASP A 107 -19.98 -14.20 -5.51
C ASP A 107 -19.81 -15.66 -5.98
N ARG A 108 -18.60 -16.23 -5.81
CA ARG A 108 -18.30 -17.63 -6.13
C ARG A 108 -19.10 -18.59 -5.25
N TYR A 109 -19.13 -18.34 -3.95
CA TYR A 109 -19.93 -19.11 -3.00
C TYR A 109 -21.41 -19.10 -3.39
N ASN A 110 -21.98 -17.92 -3.65
CA ASN A 110 -23.38 -17.78 -3.99
C ASN A 110 -23.75 -18.55 -5.27
N GLU A 111 -22.88 -18.56 -6.28
CA GLU A 111 -23.09 -19.32 -7.51
C GLU A 111 -23.12 -20.82 -7.25
N ARG A 112 -22.18 -21.31 -6.45
CA ARG A 112 -22.08 -22.73 -6.13
C ARG A 112 -23.27 -23.23 -5.32
N THR A 113 -23.81 -22.41 -4.42
CA THR A 113 -24.98 -22.76 -3.60
C THR A 113 -26.32 -22.41 -4.24
N GLY A 114 -26.34 -21.89 -5.48
CA GLY A 114 -27.59 -21.45 -6.14
C GLY A 114 -28.29 -20.27 -5.45
N SER A 115 -27.56 -19.47 -4.68
CA SER A 115 -28.12 -18.29 -3.98
C SER A 115 -28.58 -17.24 -5.00
N THR A 116 -29.79 -16.72 -4.83
CA THR A 116 -30.39 -15.69 -5.70
C THR A 116 -29.81 -14.30 -5.50
N VAL A 117 -28.93 -14.11 -4.50
CA VAL A 117 -28.27 -12.83 -4.25
C VAL A 117 -27.44 -12.43 -5.49
N PRO A 118 -27.82 -11.36 -6.20
CA PRO A 118 -27.17 -10.99 -7.45
C PRO A 118 -25.73 -10.53 -7.19
N ARG A 119 -24.81 -10.94 -8.09
CA ARG A 119 -23.45 -10.37 -8.11
C ARG A 119 -23.54 -8.87 -8.27
N THR A 120 -22.84 -8.13 -7.42
CA THR A 120 -22.68 -6.70 -7.67
C THR A 120 -21.55 -6.51 -8.67
N LYS A 121 -21.82 -5.85 -9.81
CA LYS A 121 -20.77 -5.45 -10.77
C LYS A 121 -19.63 -4.68 -10.07
N GLN A 122 -19.97 -4.01 -8.98
CA GLN A 122 -19.02 -3.28 -8.14
C GLN A 122 -18.05 -4.20 -7.40
N ALA A 123 -18.51 -5.27 -6.74
CA ALA A 123 -17.62 -6.22 -6.06
C ALA A 123 -16.63 -6.87 -7.04
N GLU A 124 -17.08 -7.24 -8.24
CA GLU A 124 -16.19 -7.80 -9.26
C GLU A 124 -15.12 -6.80 -9.71
N LYS A 125 -15.50 -5.53 -9.93
CA LYS A 125 -14.57 -4.45 -10.28
C LYS A 125 -13.59 -4.13 -9.15
N ASP A 126 -14.04 -4.29 -7.92
CA ASP A 126 -13.26 -3.97 -6.73
C ASP A 126 -12.34 -5.10 -6.28
N SER A 127 -12.59 -6.32 -6.75
CA SER A 127 -11.80 -7.51 -6.44
C SER A 127 -10.51 -7.60 -7.24
N GLY A 128 -9.49 -8.21 -6.63
CA GLY A 128 -8.15 -8.28 -7.20
C GLY A 128 -7.44 -6.93 -7.24
N VAL A 129 -7.79 -6.02 -6.33
CA VAL A 129 -7.24 -4.66 -6.27
C VAL A 129 -6.67 -4.39 -4.88
N VAL A 130 -5.49 -3.78 -4.85
CA VAL A 130 -4.87 -3.28 -3.62
C VAL A 130 -5.61 -2.04 -3.11
N GLY A 131 -5.94 -2.01 -1.82
CA GLY A 131 -6.77 -1.00 -1.16
C GLY A 131 -6.16 0.36 -0.90
N ILE A 132 -5.08 0.74 -1.59
CA ILE A 132 -4.35 1.99 -1.37
C ILE A 132 -4.90 3.19 -2.17
N LYS A 133 -4.65 4.40 -1.67
CA LYS A 133 -4.98 5.65 -2.38
C LYS A 133 -4.22 5.76 -3.72
N ARG A 134 -4.83 6.41 -4.72
CA ARG A 134 -4.24 6.54 -6.07
C ARG A 134 -2.88 7.24 -6.06
N CYS A 135 -2.70 8.25 -5.22
CA CYS A 135 -1.41 8.95 -5.06
C CYS A 135 -0.31 8.03 -4.51
N VAL A 136 -0.63 7.26 -3.47
CA VAL A 136 0.28 6.24 -2.89
C VAL A 136 0.63 5.18 -3.93
N LYS A 137 -0.37 4.68 -4.67
CA LYS A 137 -0.14 3.73 -5.76
C LYS A 137 0.85 4.27 -6.78
N LYS A 138 0.61 5.47 -7.31
CA LYS A 138 1.49 6.12 -8.29
C LYS A 138 2.90 6.31 -7.75
N PHE A 139 3.02 6.65 -6.47
CA PHE A 139 4.30 6.79 -5.80
C PHE A 139 5.05 5.45 -5.72
N LEU A 140 4.43 4.42 -5.15
CA LEU A 140 5.05 3.09 -5.01
C LEU A 140 5.40 2.46 -6.36
N SER A 141 4.54 2.60 -7.38
CA SER A 141 4.84 2.13 -8.73
C SER A 141 6.06 2.83 -9.35
N LYS A 142 6.31 4.10 -9.01
CA LYS A 142 7.47 4.86 -9.49
C LYS A 142 8.74 4.58 -8.71
N SER A 143 8.62 4.17 -7.44
CA SER A 143 9.77 3.85 -6.59
C SER A 143 10.54 2.62 -7.07
N GLY A 144 9.91 1.69 -7.80
CA GLY A 144 10.58 0.51 -8.35
C GLY A 144 11.30 -0.27 -7.25
N GLU A 145 12.60 -0.49 -7.43
CA GLU A 145 13.46 -1.19 -6.48
C GLU A 145 13.71 -0.43 -5.16
N ALA A 146 13.37 0.87 -5.09
CA ALA A 146 13.42 1.60 -3.83
C ALA A 146 12.26 1.25 -2.88
N ALA A 147 11.24 0.52 -3.34
CA ALA A 147 10.10 0.06 -2.54
C ALA A 147 10.00 -1.46 -2.56
N ILE A 148 10.96 -2.10 -1.90
CA ILE A 148 11.02 -3.55 -1.68
C ILE A 148 10.45 -3.86 -0.30
N PHE A 149 9.47 -4.76 -0.24
CA PHE A 149 8.81 -5.19 0.98
C PHE A 149 9.24 -6.61 1.34
N ARG A 150 9.69 -6.83 2.58
CA ARG A 150 10.14 -8.15 3.07
C ARG A 150 9.19 -8.79 4.08
N ASP A 151 8.41 -7.99 4.79
CA ASP A 151 7.39 -8.46 5.73
C ASP A 151 6.06 -7.77 5.38
N VAL A 152 5.15 -8.54 4.78
CA VAL A 152 3.84 -8.05 4.34
C VAL A 152 2.75 -8.98 4.83
N VAL A 153 1.70 -8.41 5.43
CA VAL A 153 0.44 -9.11 5.64
C VAL A 153 -0.59 -8.58 4.67
N ILE A 154 -1.14 -9.47 3.84
CA ILE A 154 -2.27 -9.17 2.97
C ILE A 154 -3.54 -9.49 3.76
N GLU A 155 -4.25 -8.45 4.21
CA GLU A 155 -5.58 -8.58 4.81
C GLU A 155 -6.61 -8.62 3.67
N VAL A 156 -7.32 -9.74 3.53
CA VAL A 156 -8.27 -9.97 2.44
C VAL A 156 -9.69 -9.71 2.93
N PHE A 157 -10.34 -8.74 2.30
CA PHE A 157 -11.71 -8.33 2.59
C PHE A 157 -12.66 -8.69 1.46
N ASP A 158 -13.94 -8.83 1.78
CA ASP A 158 -14.98 -8.91 0.77
C ASP A 158 -15.13 -7.57 0.02
N GLY A 159 -15.07 -7.65 -1.31
CA GLY A 159 -15.06 -6.50 -2.21
C GLY A 159 -16.29 -5.60 -2.08
N GLN A 160 -17.44 -6.12 -1.63
CA GLN A 160 -18.64 -5.31 -1.43
C GLN A 160 -18.46 -4.22 -0.35
N TYR A 161 -17.55 -4.42 0.60
CA TYR A 161 -17.30 -3.50 1.71
C TYR A 161 -16.09 -2.59 1.48
N LYS A 162 -15.49 -2.59 0.29
CA LYS A 162 -14.30 -1.78 -0.03
C LYS A 162 -14.44 -0.32 0.37
N GLY A 163 -15.59 0.29 0.12
CA GLY A 163 -15.84 1.68 0.48
C GLY A 163 -15.69 1.95 1.99
N GLY A 164 -16.24 1.07 2.83
CA GLY A 164 -16.16 1.16 4.28
C GLY A 164 -14.74 0.86 4.81
N VAL A 165 -14.14 -0.23 4.34
CA VAL A 165 -12.77 -0.64 4.74
C VAL A 165 -11.74 0.44 4.39
N ARG A 166 -11.81 1.03 3.20
CA ARG A 166 -10.87 2.09 2.77
C ARG A 166 -11.01 3.40 3.52
N ARG A 167 -12.17 3.67 4.13
CA ARG A 167 -12.37 4.83 5.01
C ARG A 167 -11.80 4.60 6.41
N GLY A 168 -11.21 3.43 6.67
CA GLY A 168 -10.68 3.08 8.00
C GLY A 168 -11.78 2.83 9.02
N ASN A 169 -13.00 2.48 8.57
CA ASN A 169 -14.08 2.20 9.50
C ASN A 169 -13.87 0.82 10.14
N ALA A 170 -13.63 0.83 11.46
CA ALA A 170 -13.33 -0.37 12.24
C ALA A 170 -14.41 -1.45 12.11
N PHE A 171 -15.70 -1.06 12.15
CA PHE A 171 -16.80 -2.01 11.99
C PHE A 171 -16.72 -2.77 10.67
N TYR A 172 -16.47 -2.08 9.55
CA TYR A 172 -16.33 -2.75 8.26
C TYR A 172 -15.06 -3.60 8.18
N ARG A 173 -13.96 -3.21 8.82
CA ARG A 173 -12.78 -4.08 8.89
C ARG A 173 -13.10 -5.38 9.61
N ASP A 174 -13.81 -5.29 10.73
CA ASP A 174 -14.16 -6.46 11.53
C ASP A 174 -15.10 -7.38 10.76
N ILE A 175 -16.19 -6.88 10.17
CA ILE A 175 -17.18 -7.78 9.53
C ILE A 175 -16.82 -8.22 8.12
N ALA A 176 -15.91 -7.52 7.44
CA ALA A 176 -15.60 -7.79 6.03
C ALA A 176 -14.30 -8.56 5.83
N MET A 177 -13.44 -8.67 6.85
CA MET A 177 -12.21 -9.45 6.72
C MET A 177 -12.56 -10.93 6.62
N LEU A 178 -12.02 -11.60 5.61
CA LEU A 178 -12.25 -13.02 5.37
C LEU A 178 -11.10 -13.84 5.93
N PHE A 179 -9.89 -13.44 5.60
CA PHE A 179 -8.66 -14.06 6.06
C PHE A 179 -7.49 -13.10 5.85
N SER A 180 -6.33 -13.40 6.44
CA SER A 180 -5.07 -12.75 6.07
C SER A 180 -4.05 -13.77 5.58
N VAL A 181 -3.09 -13.29 4.80
CA VAL A 181 -1.92 -14.05 4.34
C VAL A 181 -0.67 -13.27 4.71
N GLU A 182 0.24 -13.91 5.43
CA GLU A 182 1.57 -13.38 5.67
C GLU A 182 2.51 -13.73 4.51
N LEU A 183 3.36 -12.79 4.13
CA LEU A 183 4.43 -12.91 3.15
C LEU A 183 5.69 -12.36 3.81
N ALA A 184 6.44 -13.25 4.46
CA ALA A 184 7.73 -12.93 5.04
C ALA A 184 8.86 -13.41 4.13
N VAL A 185 9.95 -12.65 4.04
CA VAL A 185 11.19 -13.02 3.37
C VAL A 185 12.27 -13.11 4.43
N LYS A 186 12.79 -14.31 4.69
CA LYS A 186 13.91 -14.52 5.61
C LYS A 186 15.23 -14.30 4.88
N GLU A 187 16.20 -13.71 5.57
CA GLU A 187 17.56 -13.56 5.02
C GLU A 187 18.16 -14.94 4.73
N GLY A 188 18.75 -15.10 3.55
CA GLY A 188 19.47 -16.31 3.12
C GLY A 188 18.63 -17.40 2.46
N GLN A 189 17.31 -17.44 2.65
CA GLN A 189 16.39 -18.30 1.92
C GLN A 189 15.05 -17.58 1.73
N GLY A 190 14.69 -17.29 0.48
CA GLY A 190 13.39 -16.74 0.12
C GLY A 190 12.27 -17.74 0.42
N SER A 191 11.88 -17.88 1.68
CA SER A 191 10.77 -18.73 2.10
C SER A 191 9.53 -17.86 2.29
N VAL A 192 8.52 -18.04 1.45
CA VAL A 192 7.23 -17.38 1.67
C VAL A 192 6.36 -18.25 2.57
N ILE A 193 6.10 -17.75 3.78
CA ILE A 193 5.24 -18.43 4.74
C ILE A 193 3.81 -17.90 4.59
N VAL A 194 3.04 -18.52 3.70
CA VAL A 194 1.60 -18.23 3.57
C VAL A 194 0.86 -18.86 4.75
N VAL A 195 0.60 -18.08 5.79
CA VAL A 195 -0.27 -18.47 6.92
C VAL A 195 -1.67 -17.91 6.70
N PRO A 196 -2.67 -18.73 6.35
CA PRO A 196 -4.05 -18.28 6.33
C PRO A 196 -4.54 -18.08 7.76
N ARG A 197 -4.82 -16.83 8.16
CA ARG A 197 -5.48 -16.55 9.44
C ARG A 197 -6.97 -16.32 9.19
N GLN A 198 -7.78 -17.35 9.40
CA GLN A 198 -9.23 -17.19 9.38
C GLN A 198 -9.65 -16.55 10.71
N LEU A 199 -10.26 -15.37 10.65
CA LEU A 199 -10.81 -14.77 11.85
C LEU A 199 -12.12 -15.48 12.20
N GLN A 200 -12.15 -16.11 13.37
CA GLN A 200 -13.39 -16.55 14.01
C GLN A 200 -14.15 -15.32 14.49
N LEU A 201 -14.75 -14.57 13.57
CA LEU A 201 -15.74 -13.58 13.95
C LEU A 201 -17.00 -14.36 14.35
N GLY A 202 -17.32 -14.36 15.64
CA GLY A 202 -18.50 -14.98 16.25
C GLY A 202 -19.84 -14.37 15.80
N ASN A 203 -19.87 -13.69 14.66
CA ASN A 203 -21.04 -13.02 14.13
C ASN A 203 -21.59 -13.87 12.97
N GLN A 204 -22.85 -14.25 13.08
CA GLN A 204 -23.64 -15.06 12.14
C GLN A 204 -23.70 -14.50 10.69
N TYR A 205 -23.10 -13.34 10.44
CA TYR A 205 -23.06 -12.64 9.15
C TYR A 205 -21.90 -13.06 8.25
N THR A 206 -20.83 -13.64 8.81
CA THR A 206 -19.81 -14.32 8.02
C THR A 206 -20.40 -15.64 7.58
N ARG A 207 -21.11 -15.65 6.43
CA ARG A 207 -21.45 -16.90 5.74
C ARG A 207 -20.17 -17.73 5.70
N SER A 208 -20.23 -18.97 6.20
CA SER A 208 -19.13 -19.91 6.13
C SER A 208 -18.80 -20.13 4.65
N PHE A 209 -17.76 -19.47 4.15
CA PHE A 209 -17.15 -19.87 2.89
C PHE A 209 -16.65 -21.30 3.09
N GLU A 210 -16.77 -22.14 2.05
CA GLU A 210 -16.12 -23.43 2.17
C GLU A 210 -14.61 -23.22 2.26
N GLN A 211 -13.98 -23.98 3.16
CA GLN A 211 -12.53 -23.94 3.33
C GLN A 211 -11.82 -24.17 1.99
N THR A 212 -12.38 -25.03 1.12
CA THR A 212 -11.91 -25.29 -0.24
C THR A 212 -11.83 -24.04 -1.13
N ASP A 213 -12.78 -23.10 -0.99
CA ASP A 213 -12.79 -21.85 -1.75
C ASP A 213 -11.65 -20.93 -1.27
N VAL A 214 -11.41 -20.87 0.05
CA VAL A 214 -10.30 -20.11 0.65
C VAL A 214 -8.96 -20.75 0.26
N ASP A 215 -8.83 -22.07 0.38
CA ASP A 215 -7.62 -22.82 0.06
C ASP A 215 -7.21 -22.63 -1.40
N ALA A 216 -8.17 -22.61 -2.33
CA ALA A 216 -7.91 -22.33 -3.74
C ALA A 216 -7.33 -20.91 -3.97
N VAL A 217 -7.82 -19.90 -3.23
CA VAL A 217 -7.27 -18.54 -3.29
C VAL A 217 -5.86 -18.51 -2.70
N VAL A 218 -5.68 -19.11 -1.54
CA VAL A 218 -4.41 -19.17 -0.82
C VAL A 218 -3.35 -19.88 -1.68
N ALA A 219 -3.72 -20.94 -2.39
CA ALA A 219 -2.87 -21.61 -3.37
C ALA A 219 -2.47 -20.68 -4.54
N GLY A 220 -3.42 -19.90 -5.06
CA GLY A 220 -3.13 -18.89 -6.10
C GLY A 220 -2.15 -17.80 -5.62
N ILE A 221 -2.35 -17.28 -4.40
CA ILE A 221 -1.43 -16.33 -3.77
C ILE A 221 -0.04 -16.95 -3.60
N ARG A 222 0.03 -18.18 -3.09
CA ARG A 222 1.28 -18.90 -2.90
C ARG A 222 2.03 -19.07 -4.21
N SER A 223 1.36 -19.54 -5.26
CA SER A 223 1.97 -19.72 -6.58
C SER A 223 2.50 -18.41 -7.16
N ALA A 224 1.75 -17.31 -7.06
CA ALA A 224 2.20 -16.00 -7.52
C ALA A 224 3.39 -15.45 -6.69
N ALA A 225 3.43 -15.75 -5.38
CA ALA A 225 4.55 -15.36 -4.53
C ALA A 225 5.80 -16.19 -4.83
N GLU A 226 5.66 -17.49 -5.07
CA GLU A 226 6.74 -18.40 -5.48
C GLU A 226 7.32 -18.00 -6.85
N GLU A 227 6.49 -17.58 -7.81
CA GLU A 227 6.96 -17.03 -9.09
C GLU A 227 7.83 -15.78 -8.88
N ALA A 228 7.42 -14.88 -7.97
CA ALA A 228 8.21 -13.70 -7.64
C ALA A 228 9.54 -14.06 -6.96
N LEU A 229 9.54 -15.07 -6.08
CA LEU A 229 10.73 -15.60 -5.40
C LEU A 229 11.74 -16.23 -6.36
N ALA A 230 11.28 -16.85 -7.44
CA ALA A 230 12.14 -17.52 -8.42
C ALA A 230 13.02 -16.57 -9.25
N ARG A 231 12.89 -15.25 -9.07
CA ARG A 231 13.74 -14.25 -9.74
C ARG A 231 15.16 -14.27 -9.18
N ILE A 232 16.16 -14.28 -10.08
CA ILE A 232 17.60 -14.38 -9.75
C ILE A 232 18.05 -13.35 -8.70
N GLU A 233 17.47 -12.14 -8.72
CA GLU A 233 17.83 -11.04 -7.82
C GLU A 233 16.70 -10.69 -6.84
N PHE A 234 15.98 -11.69 -6.35
CA PHE A 234 14.90 -11.46 -5.40
C PHE A 234 15.41 -10.89 -4.06
N LYS A 235 15.17 -9.59 -3.85
CA LYS A 235 15.49 -8.86 -2.60
C LYS A 235 14.28 -8.67 -1.67
N GLY A 236 13.09 -9.05 -2.16
CA GLY A 236 11.78 -8.85 -1.55
C GLY A 236 10.72 -8.55 -2.61
N PHE A 237 9.48 -8.33 -2.18
CA PHE A 237 8.37 -8.03 -3.06
C PHE A 237 8.40 -6.57 -3.48
N THR A 238 8.33 -6.28 -4.77
CA THR A 238 8.02 -4.94 -5.26
C THR A 238 6.52 -4.69 -5.15
N PHE A 239 6.11 -3.42 -5.27
CA PHE A 239 4.69 -3.10 -5.35
C PHE A 239 3.98 -3.81 -6.53
N ARG A 240 4.69 -4.02 -7.66
CA ARG A 240 4.14 -4.74 -8.82
C ARG A 240 3.85 -6.20 -8.49
N ASP A 241 4.72 -6.85 -7.71
CA ASP A 241 4.52 -8.24 -7.29
C ASP A 241 3.29 -8.35 -6.38
N LEU A 242 3.15 -7.43 -5.44
CA LEU A 242 1.95 -7.36 -4.58
C LEU A 242 0.67 -7.16 -5.41
N GLU A 243 0.70 -6.34 -6.47
CA GLU A 243 -0.44 -6.22 -7.38
C GLU A 243 -0.76 -7.52 -8.12
N GLN A 244 0.25 -8.28 -8.55
CA GLN A 244 0.02 -9.57 -9.22
C GLN A 244 -0.51 -10.62 -8.26
N ILE A 245 0.04 -10.71 -7.05
CA ILE A 245 -0.45 -11.59 -6.00
C ILE A 245 -1.91 -11.25 -5.69
N VAL A 246 -2.24 -9.97 -5.48
CA VAL A 246 -3.60 -9.54 -5.17
C VAL A 246 -4.57 -9.81 -6.32
N LYS A 247 -4.14 -9.77 -7.59
CA LYS A 247 -5.04 -10.11 -8.72
C LYS A 247 -5.58 -11.54 -8.68
N THR A 248 -4.87 -12.48 -8.02
CA THR A 248 -5.34 -13.86 -7.85
C THR A 248 -6.64 -13.95 -7.04
N LEU A 249 -6.94 -12.92 -6.24
CA LEU A 249 -8.17 -12.79 -5.45
C LEU A 249 -9.44 -12.56 -6.28
N ARG A 250 -9.32 -12.32 -7.59
CA ARG A 250 -10.46 -12.05 -8.47
C ARG A 250 -10.91 -13.30 -9.21
N PHE A 251 -12.11 -13.76 -8.89
CA PHE A 251 -12.80 -14.80 -9.64
C PHE A 251 -13.53 -14.22 -10.84
N ARG A 252 -13.13 -14.66 -12.04
CA ARG A 252 -13.85 -14.37 -13.28
C ARG A 252 -14.85 -15.49 -13.54
N LYS A 253 -16.02 -15.14 -14.06
CA LYS A 253 -16.90 -16.15 -14.64
C LYS A 253 -16.19 -16.79 -15.84
N PRO A 254 -16.33 -18.10 -16.05
CA PRO A 254 -16.09 -18.66 -17.37
C PRO A 254 -16.88 -17.82 -18.38
N LYS A 255 -16.25 -17.45 -19.49
CA LYS A 255 -17.03 -16.89 -20.60
C LYS A 255 -18.04 -17.96 -21.02
N PRO A 256 -19.31 -17.60 -21.31
CA PRO A 256 -20.21 -18.53 -21.99
C PRO A 256 -19.46 -19.06 -23.21
N GLN A 257 -19.40 -20.38 -23.36
CA GLN A 257 -18.96 -20.95 -24.63
C GLN A 257 -20.01 -20.48 -25.65
N GLU A 258 -19.58 -19.73 -26.66
CA GLU A 258 -20.43 -19.38 -27.80
C GLU A 258 -20.70 -20.70 -28.53
N GLU A 259 -21.92 -21.22 -28.37
CA GLU A 259 -22.45 -22.36 -29.13
C GLU A 259 -22.82 -21.92 -30.56
#